data_AF-A0A3D9DK76-F1
#
_entry.id   AF-A0A3D9DK76-F1
#
_cell.length_a   1.000
_cell.length_b   1.000
_cell.length_c   1.000
_cell.angle_alpha   90.00
_cell.angle_beta   90.00
_cell.angle_gamma   90.00
#
_symmetry.space_group_name_H-M   'P 1'
#
loop_
_entity.id
_entity.type
_entity.pdbx_description
1 polymer ?
#
loop_
_entity_poly.entity_id
_entity_poly.type
_entity_poly.pdbx_seq_one_letter_code
_entity_poly.pdbx_strand_id
1 'polypeptide(L)'
;MSTFKINIIAGPLWSNDEAQKIGGRIAAAHLGKFTGQWSTIVEGQMSVIEVEYDTQPSGSTEYTMDVLAGPIWSNEDAKEICPSICASYGGTWNGQWTTVVEGKMSVCGCTFKF
;
A
#
# COMPACT_ATOMS: atom_id res chain seq x y z
N MET A 1 0.82 19.02 7.85
CA MET A 1 1.33 17.66 7.63
C MET A 1 2.12 17.68 6.34
N SER A 2 3.27 17.01 6.29
CA SER A 2 4.05 16.90 5.06
C SER A 2 3.42 15.84 4.17
N THR A 3 3.51 16.00 2.86
CA THR A 3 2.99 15.04 1.88
C THR A 3 4.10 14.56 0.94
N PHE A 4 3.87 13.42 0.29
CA PHE A 4 4.69 12.93 -0.80
C PHE A 4 3.79 12.32 -1.89
N LYS A 5 4.33 12.18 -3.10
CA LYS A 5 3.58 11.66 -4.26
C LYS A 5 4.31 10.47 -4.85
N ILE A 6 3.56 9.44 -5.21
CA ILE A 6 4.07 8.27 -5.95
C ILE A 6 3.07 7.85 -7.02
N ASN A 7 3.57 7.14 -8.03
CA ASN A 7 2.74 6.48 -9.01
C ASN A 7 2.33 5.10 -8.52
N ILE A 8 1.04 4.78 -8.58
CA ILE A 8 0.47 3.47 -8.26
C ILE A 8 -0.14 2.84 -9.49
N ILE A 9 0.10 1.53 -9.63
CA ILE A 9 -0.44 0.71 -10.70
C ILE A 9 -1.97 0.75 -10.69
N ALA A 10 -2.57 1.04 -11.85
CA ALA A 10 -4.02 1.19 -12.01
C ALA A 10 -4.66 0.15 -12.94
N GLY A 11 -3.89 -0.81 -13.47
CA GLY A 11 -4.34 -1.62 -14.60
C GLY A 11 -4.35 -0.81 -15.90
N PRO A 12 -4.89 -1.35 -17.01
CA PRO A 12 -5.01 -0.60 -18.26
C PRO A 12 -6.07 0.50 -18.11
N LEU A 13 -5.70 1.75 -18.43
CA LEU A 13 -6.62 2.87 -18.57
C LEU A 13 -6.63 3.34 -20.03
N TRP A 14 -7.81 3.43 -20.62
CA TRP A 14 -8.00 3.65 -22.06
C TRP A 14 -8.35 5.10 -22.41
N SER A 15 -8.71 5.91 -21.41
CA SER A 15 -9.04 7.32 -21.61
C SER A 15 -8.80 8.15 -20.35
N ASN A 16 -8.70 9.47 -20.53
CA ASN A 16 -8.63 10.39 -19.40
C ASN A 16 -9.93 10.36 -18.56
N ASP A 17 -11.10 10.26 -19.19
CA ASP A 17 -12.38 10.19 -18.46
C ASP A 17 -12.44 8.95 -17.55
N GLU A 18 -11.99 7.80 -18.03
CA GLU A 18 -11.85 6.58 -17.23
C GLU A 18 -10.85 6.77 -16.07
N ALA A 19 -9.68 7.33 -16.36
CA ALA A 19 -8.66 7.60 -15.36
C ALA A 19 -9.17 8.52 -14.24
N GLN A 20 -9.92 9.59 -14.60
CA GLN A 20 -10.50 10.50 -13.60
C GLN A 20 -11.61 9.82 -12.77
N LYS A 21 -12.41 8.94 -13.37
CA LYS A 21 -13.48 8.20 -12.67
C LYS A 21 -12.94 7.14 -11.71
N ILE A 22 -11.89 6.43 -12.11
CA ILE A 22 -11.37 5.28 -11.35
C ILE A 22 -10.24 5.70 -10.40
N GLY A 23 -9.45 6.71 -10.77
CA GLY A 23 -8.27 7.15 -10.03
C GLY A 23 -8.55 7.45 -8.56
N GLY A 24 -9.65 8.15 -8.28
CA GLY A 24 -10.09 8.43 -6.91
C GLY A 24 -10.38 7.17 -6.08
N ARG A 25 -10.94 6.11 -6.69
CA ARG A 25 -11.23 4.85 -6.00
C ARG A 25 -9.96 4.07 -5.70
N ILE A 26 -9.02 4.04 -6.64
CA ILE A 26 -7.72 3.37 -6.45
C ILE A 26 -6.91 4.11 -5.37
N ALA A 27 -6.85 5.44 -5.43
CA ALA A 27 -6.17 6.22 -4.39
C ALA A 27 -6.78 6.00 -3.00
N ALA A 28 -8.11 6.02 -2.88
CA ALA A 28 -8.80 5.76 -1.62
C ALA A 28 -8.51 4.36 -1.05
N ALA A 29 -8.38 3.34 -1.91
CA ALA A 29 -8.02 1.99 -1.49
C ALA A 29 -6.61 1.90 -0.88
N HIS A 30 -5.75 2.89 -1.14
CA HIS A 30 -4.41 2.99 -0.57
C HIS A 30 -4.31 4.05 0.53
N LEU A 31 -5.43 4.62 0.99
CA LEU A 31 -5.47 5.74 1.94
C LEU A 31 -4.80 7.04 1.42
N GLY A 32 -4.74 7.19 0.10
CA GLY A 32 -4.17 8.37 -0.56
C GLY A 32 -5.21 9.21 -1.29
N LYS A 33 -4.75 10.33 -1.87
CA LYS A 33 -5.55 11.25 -2.67
C LYS A 33 -5.06 11.23 -4.12
N PHE A 34 -5.96 10.94 -5.05
CA PHE A 34 -5.65 11.00 -6.47
C PHE A 34 -5.38 12.45 -6.89
N THR A 35 -4.24 12.72 -7.54
CA THR A 35 -3.85 14.09 -7.90
C THR A 35 -4.46 14.57 -9.22
N GLY A 36 -5.16 13.68 -9.93
CA GLY A 36 -5.61 13.92 -11.30
C GLY A 36 -4.59 13.49 -12.37
N GLN A 37 -3.32 13.25 -11.99
CA GLN A 37 -2.26 12.85 -12.93
C GLN A 37 -2.24 11.34 -13.13
N TRP A 38 -2.06 10.90 -14.38
CA TRP A 38 -1.96 9.49 -14.74
C TRP A 38 -1.15 9.32 -16.02
N SER A 39 -0.65 8.10 -16.27
CA SER A 39 0.09 7.78 -17.50
C SER A 39 -0.01 6.30 -17.84
N THR A 40 -0.07 5.95 -19.12
CA THR A 40 0.09 4.57 -19.59
C THR A 40 1.56 4.25 -19.72
N ILE A 41 2.05 3.29 -18.92
CA ILE A 41 3.46 2.89 -18.87
C ILE A 41 3.75 1.64 -19.70
N VAL A 42 2.72 0.83 -19.98
CA VAL A 42 2.77 -0.29 -20.92
C VAL A 42 1.52 -0.24 -21.77
N GLU A 43 1.69 0.03 -23.07
CA GLU A 43 0.58 0.17 -24.01
C GLU A 43 -0.32 -1.06 -23.99
N GLY A 44 -1.62 -0.82 -23.81
CA GLY A 44 -2.65 -1.86 -23.78
C GLY A 44 -2.65 -2.78 -22.56
N GLN A 45 -1.75 -2.58 -21.59
CA GLN A 45 -1.61 -3.48 -20.43
C GLN A 45 -1.63 -2.76 -19.09
N MET A 46 -0.94 -1.62 -18.98
CA MET A 46 -0.72 -1.01 -17.67
C MET A 46 -0.59 0.51 -17.70
N SER A 47 -1.34 1.14 -16.82
CA SER A 47 -1.25 2.55 -16.50
C SER A 47 -0.98 2.74 -15.00
N VAL A 48 -0.52 3.93 -14.65
CA VAL A 48 -0.35 4.38 -13.27
C VAL A 48 -1.16 5.64 -13.03
N ILE A 49 -1.60 5.82 -11.80
CA ILE A 49 -2.14 7.08 -11.29
C ILE A 49 -1.17 7.66 -10.26
N GLU A 50 -1.01 8.98 -10.24
CA GLU A 50 -0.26 9.64 -9.17
C GLU A 50 -1.16 9.82 -7.95
N VAL A 51 -0.67 9.38 -6.80
CA VAL A 51 -1.36 9.44 -5.52
C VAL A 51 -0.51 10.22 -4.53
N GLU A 52 -1.14 11.19 -3.87
CA GLU A 52 -0.57 11.96 -2.78
C GLU A 52 -0.90 11.32 -1.43
N TYR A 53 0.11 11.19 -0.57
CA TYR A 53 0.05 10.61 0.76
C TYR A 53 0.49 11.61 1.80
N ASP A 54 -0.13 11.56 2.98
CA ASP A 54 0.40 12.18 4.18
C ASP A 54 1.61 11.36 4.68
N THR A 55 2.67 12.02 5.15
CA THR A 55 3.87 11.32 5.67
C THR A 55 3.61 10.55 6.96
N GLN A 56 2.46 10.74 7.59
CA GLN A 56 2.05 10.06 8.81
C GLN A 56 0.57 9.65 8.71
N PRO A 57 0.22 8.40 9.05
CA PRO A 57 -1.17 7.98 9.19
C PRO A 57 -1.90 8.87 10.21
N SER A 58 -3.12 9.30 9.88
CA SER A 58 -3.94 10.17 10.73
C SER A 58 -5.37 9.61 10.84
N GLY A 59 -6.19 10.19 11.71
CA GLY A 59 -7.55 9.70 11.97
C GLY A 59 -7.67 8.88 13.26
N SER A 60 -8.91 8.63 13.67
CA SER A 60 -9.25 7.92 14.90
C SER A 60 -9.70 6.48 14.66
N THR A 61 -9.90 6.09 13.40
CA THR A 61 -10.34 4.75 13.04
C THR A 61 -9.12 3.89 12.76
N GLU A 62 -9.15 2.66 13.24
CA GLU A 62 -8.10 1.67 13.01
C GLU A 62 -8.66 0.45 12.29
N TYR A 63 -7.90 -0.05 11.34
CA TYR A 63 -8.13 -1.34 10.71
C TYR A 63 -6.86 -2.17 10.79
N THR A 64 -6.96 -3.45 11.16
CA THR A 64 -5.81 -4.34 11.24
C THR A 64 -5.99 -5.51 10.28
N MET A 65 -4.94 -5.84 9.54
CA MET A 65 -4.89 -7.03 8.69
C MET A 65 -3.48 -7.59 8.60
N ASP A 66 -3.40 -8.87 8.22
CA ASP A 66 -2.15 -9.54 7.91
C ASP A 66 -1.69 -9.22 6.49
N VAL A 67 -0.43 -8.78 6.36
CA VAL A 67 0.21 -8.44 5.09
C VAL A 67 1.33 -9.43 4.81
N LEU A 68 1.39 -9.94 3.57
CA LEU A 68 2.45 -10.87 3.12
C LEU A 68 3.82 -10.23 3.26
N ALA A 69 4.75 -10.92 3.92
CA ALA A 69 6.07 -10.40 4.26
C ALA A 69 7.24 -11.20 3.65
N GLY A 70 6.96 -12.26 2.91
CA GLY A 70 7.98 -13.24 2.53
C GLY A 70 8.40 -14.12 3.71
N PRO A 71 9.48 -14.91 3.60
CA PRO A 71 9.92 -15.78 4.69
C PRO A 71 10.50 -14.96 5.85
N ILE A 72 10.02 -15.22 7.07
CA ILE A 72 10.57 -14.70 8.33
C ILE A 72 11.05 -15.90 9.16
N TRP A 73 12.30 -15.87 9.63
CA TRP A 73 12.92 -17.03 10.29
C TRP A 73 12.95 -16.92 11.81
N SER A 74 12.74 -15.72 12.36
CA SER A 74 12.80 -15.48 13.79
C SER A 74 11.98 -14.26 14.22
N ASN A 75 11.75 -14.13 15.53
CA ASN A 75 11.16 -12.91 16.10
C ASN A 75 12.04 -11.67 15.86
N GLU A 76 13.36 -11.82 15.77
CA GLU A 76 14.25 -10.68 15.53
C GLU A 76 14.16 -10.23 14.07
N ASP A 77 14.15 -11.19 13.13
CA ASP A 77 13.87 -10.93 11.71
C ASP A 77 12.53 -10.21 11.53
N ALA A 78 11.49 -10.61 12.27
CA ALA A 78 10.19 -9.95 12.23
C ALA A 78 10.27 -8.47 12.65
N LYS A 79 11.07 -8.15 13.68
CA LYS A 79 11.25 -6.75 14.12
C LYS A 79 11.98 -5.90 13.09
N GLU A 80 12.85 -6.49 12.29
CA GLU A 80 13.56 -5.79 11.22
C GLU A 80 12.68 -5.64 9.96
N ILE A 81 11.94 -6.69 9.58
CA ILE A 81 11.19 -6.76 8.32
C ILE A 81 9.81 -6.11 8.43
N CYS A 82 9.04 -6.44 9.45
CA CYS A 82 7.63 -6.07 9.52
C CYS A 82 7.36 -4.57 9.56
N PRO A 83 8.17 -3.71 10.23
CA PRO A 83 7.98 -2.27 10.14
C PRO A 83 8.02 -1.74 8.71
N SER A 84 8.97 -2.20 7.90
CA SER A 84 9.09 -1.79 6.49
C SER A 84 7.96 -2.34 5.62
N ILE A 85 7.56 -3.60 5.84
CA ILE A 85 6.42 -4.20 5.13
C ILE A 85 5.13 -3.44 5.43
N CYS A 86 4.82 -3.15 6.70
CA CYS A 86 3.62 -2.40 7.02
C CYS A 86 3.68 -0.97 6.47
N ALA A 87 4.84 -0.31 6.56
CA ALA A 87 5.03 1.03 6.02
C ALA A 87 4.81 1.09 4.49
N SER A 88 5.18 0.04 3.73
CA SER A 88 4.96 0.01 2.28
C SER A 88 3.49 -0.04 1.88
N TYR A 89 2.60 -0.43 2.80
CA TYR A 89 1.13 -0.41 2.62
C TYR A 89 0.48 0.81 3.29
N GLY A 90 1.25 1.70 3.93
CA GLY A 90 0.74 2.85 4.67
C GLY A 90 0.25 2.54 6.09
N GLY A 91 0.65 1.39 6.64
CA GLY A 91 0.32 0.97 8.00
C GLY A 91 1.54 0.95 8.94
N THR A 92 1.29 0.56 10.18
CA THR A 92 2.32 0.36 11.21
C THR A 92 2.25 -1.07 11.71
N TRP A 93 3.41 -1.71 11.91
CA TRP A 93 3.47 -3.04 12.50
C TRP A 93 2.97 -3.02 13.94
N ASN A 94 2.06 -3.94 14.27
CA ASN A 94 1.45 -4.05 15.61
C ASN A 94 2.20 -5.03 16.54
N GLY A 95 3.36 -5.54 16.10
CA GLY A 95 4.16 -6.52 16.83
C GLY A 95 3.79 -7.98 16.57
N GLN A 96 2.73 -8.26 15.81
CA GLN A 96 2.30 -9.61 15.47
C GLN A 96 2.88 -10.06 14.12
N TRP A 97 3.28 -11.31 14.04
CA TRP A 97 3.66 -11.97 12.79
C TRP A 97 3.40 -13.47 12.91
N THR A 98 3.25 -14.16 11.79
CA THR A 98 3.14 -15.63 11.78
C THR A 98 3.63 -16.21 10.45
N THR A 99 4.24 -17.39 10.51
CA THR A 99 4.55 -18.17 9.31
C THR A 99 3.31 -18.90 8.83
N VAL A 100 2.90 -18.62 7.60
CA VAL A 100 1.71 -19.23 6.97
C VAL A 100 2.08 -20.38 6.03
N VAL A 101 3.30 -20.36 5.48
CA VAL A 101 3.90 -21.45 4.72
C VAL A 101 5.36 -21.59 5.12
N GLU A 102 5.68 -22.69 5.80
CA GLU A 102 7.03 -22.97 6.32
C GLU A 102 8.11 -22.78 5.25
N GLY A 103 9.14 -22.01 5.59
CA GLY A 103 10.28 -21.70 4.72
C GLY A 103 9.98 -20.87 3.47
N LYS A 104 8.76 -20.34 3.30
CA LYS A 104 8.36 -19.60 2.08
C LYS A 104 7.64 -18.30 2.34
N MET A 105 6.72 -18.27 3.29
CA MET A 105 5.84 -17.13 3.49
C MET A 105 5.40 -16.97 4.93
N SER A 106 5.55 -15.76 5.43
CA SER A 106 5.03 -15.26 6.69
C SER A 106 4.23 -14.00 6.43
N VAL A 107 3.44 -13.59 7.43
CA VAL A 107 2.65 -12.37 7.40
C VAL A 107 3.01 -11.49 8.60
N CYS A 108 2.91 -10.18 8.41
CA CYS A 108 3.04 -9.17 9.47
C CYS A 108 1.65 -8.56 9.75
N GLY A 109 1.28 -8.46 11.03
CA GLY A 109 0.07 -7.76 11.45
C GLY A 109 0.26 -6.26 11.32
N CYS A 110 -0.45 -5.64 10.37
CA CYS A 110 -0.35 -4.21 10.09
C CYS A 110 -1.62 -3.49 10.50
N THR A 111 -1.46 -2.38 11.22
CA THR A 111 -2.56 -1.49 11.63
C THR A 111 -2.52 -0.21 10.80
N PHE A 112 -3.65 0.15 10.21
CA PHE A 112 -3.86 1.30 9.34
C PHE A 112 -4.76 2.32 10.05
N LYS A 113 -4.43 3.61 9.91
CA LYS A 113 -5.19 4.72 10.51
C LYS A 113 -5.78 5.62 9.42
N PHE A 114 -7.06 5.96 9.55
CA PHE A 114 -7.80 6.86 8.65
C PHE A 114 -9.01 7.51 9.33
#